data_AF-A0A1R3X8S0-F1
#
_entry.id   AF-A0A1R3X8S0-F1
#
_cell.length_a   1.000
_cell.length_b   1.000
_cell.length_c   1.000
_cell.angle_alpha   90.00
_cell.angle_beta   90.00
_cell.angle_gamma   90.00
#
_symmetry.space_group_name_H-M   'P 1'
#
loop_
_entity.id
_entity.type
_entity.pdbx_description
1 polymer ?
#
loop_
_entity_poly.entity_id
_entity_poly.type
_entity_poly.pdbx_seq_one_letter_code
_entity_poly.pdbx_strand_id
1 'polypeptide(L)'
;MFASARSDRQAASTRLRAPSPGHRDSRPTLESLFAEETGDPLARAFGGRRPVHSFTGMRPVAETEVPALWAGMHARPRSRPAVGYVHVPFCENHCLFCGFYQNPWHAAKGAPYVDAVIAQLEAFARTPARDGPPLQAVYLGGGTPTALATGDIVRLITALRRHLPLTPDCEITLEGRITTLDADKALAAYDAGVTRISLGVQSFNEKVRRPQGRRAGTDDLMQDLAALVALDRGAVAIDLIYGLPRQLPEDVADDMHRAADLGLDGVSLYSLHLIPGTPLLTAIEKGKMEPAPTTGLGDYLAAGEDAALSEGWERISASHWRGSLRERSVYNVAVKVGHDCLAFGAGAAGFLDGLHYRISTDLATYQADAGGIRPLAPGLMRASLIAPVLNAVKSGMEFGRLDPRAVDCAIAGLCGAEATSFHTHAAPLIVQWTRAGLFEPDHRFHRLTRAGRFWQVAMTGRLISWLGQHPDLGDLT
;
A
#
# COMPACT_ATOMS: atom_id res chain seq x y z
N MET A 1 -33.47 -31.53 -25.86
CA MET A 1 -32.86 -32.81 -25.44
C MET A 1 -31.41 -32.74 -25.92
N PHE A 2 -30.38 -32.53 -25.11
CA PHE A 2 -30.11 -32.98 -23.75
C PHE A 2 -29.83 -31.82 -22.80
N ALA A 3 -30.37 -31.96 -21.60
CA ALA A 3 -30.06 -31.16 -20.43
C ALA A 3 -28.84 -31.74 -19.70
N SER A 4 -28.33 -30.95 -18.75
CA SER A 4 -27.63 -31.39 -17.53
C SER A 4 -26.21 -31.93 -17.68
N ALA A 5 -25.23 -31.12 -17.27
CA ALA A 5 -24.28 -31.45 -16.20
C ALA A 5 -23.04 -30.55 -16.30
N ARG A 6 -22.91 -29.64 -15.32
CA ARG A 6 -21.69 -29.05 -14.72
C ARG A 6 -21.99 -27.65 -14.14
N SER A 7 -23.05 -27.58 -13.33
CA SER A 7 -22.93 -26.90 -12.03
C SER A 7 -21.91 -27.67 -11.18
N ASP A 8 -21.29 -27.02 -10.19
CA ASP A 8 -20.27 -27.57 -9.26
C ASP A 8 -18.79 -27.40 -9.63
N ARG A 9 -18.36 -26.19 -10.04
CA ARG A 9 -16.95 -25.75 -9.88
C ARG A 9 -16.76 -24.29 -9.45
N GLN A 10 -17.73 -23.71 -8.75
CA GLN A 10 -17.61 -22.39 -8.09
C GLN A 10 -17.90 -22.51 -6.60
N ALA A 11 -17.01 -23.21 -5.91
CA ALA A 11 -16.85 -23.14 -4.45
C ALA A 11 -15.41 -23.58 -4.12
N ALA A 12 -14.42 -22.93 -4.74
CA ALA A 12 -13.06 -22.98 -4.21
C ALA A 12 -13.07 -22.10 -2.95
N SER A 13 -13.46 -22.70 -1.82
CA SER A 13 -13.44 -22.03 -0.54
C SER A 13 -12.04 -21.48 -0.32
N THR A 14 -11.95 -20.18 -0.09
CA THR A 14 -10.82 -19.54 0.59
C THR A 14 -10.85 -19.99 2.06
N ARG A 15 -10.73 -21.29 2.29
CA ARG A 15 -10.21 -21.79 3.56
C ARG A 15 -8.78 -21.30 3.58
N LEU A 16 -8.54 -20.21 4.31
CA LEU A 16 -7.26 -20.00 4.98
C LEU A 16 -6.85 -21.38 5.48
N ARG A 17 -5.83 -21.97 4.85
CA ARG A 17 -5.25 -23.22 5.34
C ARG A 17 -4.93 -22.94 6.80
N ALA A 18 -5.57 -23.66 7.71
CA ALA A 18 -5.17 -23.63 9.11
C ALA A 18 -3.66 -23.84 9.15
N PRO A 19 -2.91 -23.03 9.90
CA PRO A 19 -1.46 -23.19 9.99
C PRO A 19 -1.16 -24.64 10.33
N SER A 20 -0.23 -25.24 9.59
CA SER A 20 0.22 -26.60 9.85
C SER A 20 0.55 -26.75 11.35
N PRO A 21 0.05 -27.79 12.04
CA PRO A 21 0.34 -28.00 13.44
C PRO A 21 1.79 -28.47 13.55
N GLY A 22 2.73 -27.51 13.64
CA GLY A 22 4.17 -27.83 13.55
C GLY A 22 5.14 -26.74 14.00
N HIS A 23 4.73 -25.49 14.18
CA HIS A 23 5.56 -24.49 14.87
C HIS A 23 4.84 -24.02 16.13
N ARG A 24 5.27 -24.56 17.28
CA ARG A 24 5.02 -23.96 18.58
C ARG A 24 5.64 -22.56 18.57
N ASP A 25 4.91 -21.58 19.11
CA ASP A 25 5.37 -20.23 19.48
C ASP A 25 6.65 -20.29 20.34
N SER A 26 7.81 -20.41 19.73
CA SER A 26 9.06 -20.07 20.41
C SER A 26 9.29 -18.57 20.23
N ARG A 27 9.24 -17.82 21.34
CA ARG A 27 9.67 -16.42 21.36
C ARG A 27 11.06 -16.32 20.71
N PRO A 28 11.31 -15.33 19.83
CA PRO A 28 12.61 -15.24 19.17
C PRO A 28 13.70 -14.97 20.21
N THR A 29 14.83 -15.68 20.09
CA THR A 29 16.04 -15.26 20.81
C THR A 29 16.56 -13.97 20.22
N LEU A 30 17.29 -13.18 21.00
CA LEU A 30 17.86 -11.93 20.54
C LEU A 30 18.78 -12.15 19.31
N GLU A 31 19.59 -13.20 19.34
CA GLU A 31 20.54 -13.57 18.29
C GLU A 31 19.84 -13.94 16.98
N SER A 32 18.63 -14.51 17.04
CA SER A 32 17.85 -14.86 15.85
C SER A 32 17.36 -13.64 15.05
N LEU A 33 17.43 -12.45 15.66
CA LEU A 33 17.02 -11.17 15.08
C LEU A 33 18.21 -10.33 14.58
N PHE A 34 19.43 -10.77 14.84
CA PHE A 34 20.63 -10.09 14.35
C PHE A 34 20.75 -10.17 12.83
N ALA A 35 21.37 -9.13 12.27
CA ALA A 35 21.82 -9.13 10.88
C ALA A 35 23.16 -9.85 10.77
N GLU A 36 23.48 -10.38 9.58
CA GLU A 36 24.82 -10.89 9.32
C GLU A 36 25.80 -9.71 9.21
N GLU A 37 26.85 -9.72 10.03
CA GLU A 37 27.95 -8.74 9.97
C GLU A 37 28.89 -9.13 8.82
N THR A 38 28.53 -8.72 7.59
CA THR A 38 29.28 -9.01 6.37
C THR A 38 29.89 -7.74 5.77
N GLY A 39 30.85 -7.89 4.85
CA GLY A 39 31.38 -6.77 4.06
C GLY A 39 30.41 -6.23 2.99
N ASP A 40 29.21 -6.81 2.86
CA ASP A 40 28.17 -6.38 1.92
C ASP A 40 26.78 -6.47 2.57
N PRO A 41 26.43 -5.48 3.41
CA PRO A 41 25.15 -5.48 4.11
C PRO A 41 23.97 -5.29 3.18
N LEU A 42 24.16 -4.73 1.99
CA LEU A 42 23.09 -4.53 1.02
C LEU A 42 22.60 -5.88 0.48
N ALA A 43 23.51 -6.78 0.11
CA ALA A 43 23.13 -8.10 -0.40
C ALA A 43 22.84 -9.14 0.68
N ARG A 44 23.50 -9.08 1.84
CA ARG A 44 23.62 -10.22 2.76
C ARG A 44 23.20 -9.99 4.21
N ALA A 45 22.69 -8.82 4.60
CA ALA A 45 22.35 -8.59 6.00
C ALA A 45 21.30 -9.56 6.58
N PHE A 46 20.40 -10.10 5.76
CA PHE A 46 19.44 -11.11 6.19
C PHE A 46 19.23 -12.18 5.10
N GLY A 47 18.94 -13.42 5.51
CA GLY A 47 18.62 -14.53 4.59
C GLY A 47 17.30 -14.38 3.78
N GLY A 48 16.62 -13.23 3.85
CA GLY A 48 15.43 -12.95 3.04
C GLY A 48 14.56 -11.80 3.54
N ARG A 49 13.77 -11.23 2.63
CA ARG A 49 12.80 -10.17 2.90
C ARG A 49 11.43 -10.80 3.21
N ARG A 50 11.11 -10.99 4.50
CA ARG A 50 9.73 -11.34 4.89
C ARG A 50 8.92 -10.04 4.96
N PRO A 51 7.76 -9.95 4.27
CA PRO A 51 6.92 -8.78 4.37
C PRO A 51 6.36 -8.64 5.80
N VAL A 52 6.33 -7.41 6.32
CA VAL A 52 5.54 -7.07 7.50
C VAL A 52 4.17 -6.69 7.00
N HIS A 53 3.17 -7.54 7.30
CA HIS A 53 1.81 -7.24 6.91
C HIS A 53 1.22 -6.15 7.82
N SER A 54 0.37 -5.30 7.25
CA SER A 54 -0.41 -4.31 8.03
C SER A 54 -1.26 -4.96 9.13
N PHE A 55 -1.52 -6.26 9.01
CA PHE A 55 -2.28 -7.12 9.94
C PHE A 55 -1.46 -7.66 11.13
N THR A 56 -0.17 -7.34 11.25
CA THR A 56 0.65 -7.84 12.36
C THR A 56 0.00 -7.51 13.70
N GLY A 57 -0.30 -8.54 14.50
CA GLY A 57 -0.96 -8.41 15.81
C GLY A 57 -2.50 -8.29 15.77
N MET A 58 -3.13 -8.29 14.59
CA MET A 58 -4.60 -8.25 14.51
C MET A 58 -5.23 -9.61 14.79
N ARG A 59 -6.37 -9.61 15.49
CA ARG A 59 -7.13 -10.84 15.82
C ARG A 59 -8.51 -10.80 15.16
N PRO A 60 -9.03 -11.93 14.64
CA PRO A 60 -10.38 -11.98 14.09
C PRO A 60 -11.40 -11.71 15.19
N VAL A 61 -12.43 -10.95 14.85
CA VAL A 61 -13.60 -10.70 15.70
C VAL A 61 -14.61 -11.83 15.52
N ALA A 62 -15.25 -12.29 16.59
CA ALA A 62 -16.27 -13.33 16.49
C ALA A 62 -17.47 -12.83 15.66
N GLU A 63 -18.03 -13.68 14.80
CA GLU A 63 -19.12 -13.31 13.88
C GLU A 63 -20.34 -12.71 14.61
N THR A 64 -20.61 -13.17 15.84
CA THR A 64 -21.70 -12.68 16.70
C THR A 64 -21.49 -11.23 17.17
N GLU A 65 -20.24 -10.77 17.29
CA GLU A 65 -19.90 -9.41 17.72
C GLU A 65 -19.86 -8.40 16.56
N VAL A 66 -19.69 -8.90 15.32
CA VAL A 66 -19.50 -8.06 14.13
C VAL A 66 -20.59 -6.99 13.94
N PRO A 67 -21.90 -7.31 14.03
CA PRO A 67 -22.94 -6.30 13.83
C PRO A 67 -22.88 -5.15 14.83
N ALA A 68 -22.63 -5.46 16.11
CA ALA A 68 -22.58 -4.47 17.18
C ALA A 68 -21.34 -3.57 17.05
N LEU A 69 -20.17 -4.16 16.75
CA LEU A 69 -18.93 -3.42 16.56
C LEU A 69 -18.98 -2.55 15.29
N TRP A 70 -19.58 -3.07 14.22
CA TRP A 70 -19.78 -2.29 13.01
C TRP A 70 -20.68 -1.07 13.23
N ALA A 71 -21.83 -1.26 13.88
CA ALA A 71 -22.70 -0.14 14.23
C ALA A 71 -21.97 0.83 15.16
N GLY A 72 -21.22 0.32 16.14
CA GLY A 72 -20.46 1.10 17.11
C GLY A 72 -19.46 2.06 16.47
N MET A 73 -18.63 1.58 15.54
CA MET A 73 -17.63 2.44 14.88
C MET A 73 -18.24 3.52 13.98
N HIS A 74 -19.51 3.37 13.56
CA HIS A 74 -20.23 4.37 12.78
C HIS A 74 -21.09 5.32 13.63
N ALA A 75 -21.34 4.97 14.89
CA ALA A 75 -22.28 5.67 15.77
C ALA A 75 -21.69 6.91 16.48
N ARG A 76 -20.40 7.20 16.30
CA ARG A 76 -19.73 8.33 16.97
C ARG A 76 -18.84 9.10 15.99
N PRO A 77 -18.63 10.41 16.20
CA PRO A 77 -17.62 11.17 15.48
C PRO A 77 -16.23 10.57 15.61
N ARG A 78 -15.43 10.64 14.53
CA ARG A 78 -14.04 10.20 14.54
C ARG A 78 -13.20 11.13 15.42
N SER A 79 -12.30 10.54 16.20
CA SER A 79 -11.34 11.29 17.03
C SER A 79 -9.93 11.35 16.43
N ARG A 80 -9.64 10.55 15.41
CA ARG A 80 -8.31 10.39 14.80
C ARG A 80 -8.29 10.95 13.37
N PRO A 81 -7.12 11.43 12.89
CA PRO A 81 -6.90 11.71 11.48
C PRO A 81 -7.22 10.47 10.63
N ALA A 82 -7.87 10.70 9.48
CA ALA A 82 -8.23 9.65 8.55
C ALA A 82 -7.97 10.06 7.10
N VAL A 83 -7.83 9.06 6.24
CA VAL A 83 -7.81 9.19 4.78
C VAL A 83 -8.94 8.38 4.16
N GLY A 84 -9.27 8.66 2.90
CA GLY A 84 -10.32 7.98 2.16
C GLY A 84 -9.75 7.05 1.11
N TYR A 85 -10.40 5.91 0.89
CA TYR A 85 -10.07 4.98 -0.20
C TYR A 85 -11.32 4.57 -0.95
N VAL A 86 -11.26 4.62 -2.28
CA VAL A 86 -12.29 4.03 -3.14
C VAL A 86 -11.63 2.97 -4.00
N HIS A 87 -12.11 1.74 -3.87
CA HIS A 87 -11.67 0.65 -4.70
C HIS A 87 -12.46 0.64 -6.01
N VAL A 88 -11.80 0.51 -7.16
CA VAL A 88 -12.42 0.24 -8.46
C VAL A 88 -11.88 -1.11 -8.97
N PRO A 89 -12.69 -2.19 -8.96
CA PRO A 89 -12.19 -3.57 -9.03
C PRO A 89 -12.01 -4.08 -10.47
N PHE A 90 -11.89 -3.19 -11.46
CA PHE A 90 -11.87 -3.55 -12.88
C PHE A 90 -10.49 -3.33 -13.51
N CYS A 91 -10.06 -4.27 -14.34
CA CYS A 91 -8.85 -4.17 -15.16
C CYS A 91 -9.14 -4.65 -16.58
N GLU A 92 -8.52 -4.02 -17.60
CA GLU A 92 -8.57 -4.52 -18.98
C GLU A 92 -7.89 -5.89 -19.13
N ASN A 93 -6.83 -6.13 -18.35
CA ASN A 93 -6.10 -7.38 -18.34
C ASN A 93 -5.42 -7.66 -16.98
N HIS A 94 -5.09 -8.93 -16.73
CA HIS A 94 -4.31 -9.34 -15.57
C HIS A 94 -2.81 -9.17 -15.85
N CYS A 95 -2.17 -8.19 -15.20
CA CYS A 95 -0.71 -8.08 -15.20
C CYS A 95 -0.09 -9.24 -14.42
N LEU A 96 0.99 -9.84 -14.93
CA LEU A 96 1.49 -11.10 -14.39
C LEU A 96 1.94 -11.00 -12.92
N PHE A 97 2.51 -9.86 -12.52
CA PHE A 97 2.97 -9.61 -11.14
C PHE A 97 1.83 -9.21 -10.19
N CYS A 98 0.64 -8.87 -10.70
CA CYS A 98 -0.36 -8.15 -9.94
C CYS A 98 -1.22 -9.07 -9.06
N GLY A 99 -1.22 -8.80 -7.76
CA GLY A 99 -2.11 -9.43 -6.77
C GLY A 99 -3.46 -8.72 -6.58
N PHE A 100 -3.71 -7.60 -7.26
CA PHE A 100 -4.94 -6.79 -7.12
C PHE A 100 -6.00 -7.06 -8.19
N TYR A 101 -5.71 -7.90 -9.20
CA TYR A 101 -6.68 -8.23 -10.24
C TYR A 101 -7.90 -8.94 -9.66
N GLN A 102 -9.09 -8.37 -9.87
CA GLN A 102 -10.35 -8.96 -9.41
C GLN A 102 -11.29 -9.25 -10.58
N ASN A 103 -11.66 -8.23 -11.36
CA ASN A 103 -12.65 -8.38 -12.42
C ASN A 103 -12.13 -7.83 -13.78
N PRO A 104 -12.46 -8.50 -14.90
CA PRO A 104 -12.25 -7.92 -16.22
C PRO A 104 -13.18 -6.72 -16.43
N TRP A 105 -12.68 -5.70 -17.10
CA TRP A 105 -13.43 -4.50 -17.47
C TRP A 105 -14.46 -4.78 -18.57
N HIS A 106 -15.67 -4.25 -18.36
CA HIS A 106 -16.72 -4.17 -19.37
C HIS A 106 -17.46 -2.84 -19.20
N ALA A 107 -17.61 -2.06 -20.27
CA ALA A 107 -18.18 -0.70 -20.22
C ALA A 107 -19.55 -0.64 -19.50
N ALA A 108 -20.42 -1.64 -19.73
CA ALA A 108 -21.74 -1.73 -19.09
C ALA A 108 -21.70 -1.89 -17.55
N LYS A 109 -20.54 -2.23 -16.96
CA LYS A 109 -20.37 -2.35 -15.50
C LYS A 109 -20.00 -1.03 -14.81
N GLY A 110 -19.53 -0.02 -15.56
CA GLY A 110 -19.02 1.24 -15.01
C GLY A 110 -20.08 2.01 -14.24
N ALA A 111 -21.07 2.53 -14.95
CA ALA A 111 -22.12 3.37 -14.36
C ALA A 111 -22.86 2.69 -13.19
N PRO A 112 -23.34 1.43 -13.31
CA PRO A 112 -23.99 0.75 -12.19
C PRO A 112 -23.09 0.52 -10.98
N TYR A 113 -21.77 0.41 -11.18
CA TYR A 113 -20.82 0.32 -10.07
C TYR A 113 -20.63 1.67 -9.39
N VAL A 114 -20.47 2.74 -10.17
CA VAL A 114 -20.34 4.10 -9.63
C VAL A 114 -21.60 4.51 -8.87
N ASP A 115 -22.79 4.16 -9.36
CA ASP A 115 -24.06 4.39 -8.66
C ASP A 115 -24.05 3.73 -7.28
N ALA A 116 -23.56 2.48 -7.20
CA ALA A 116 -23.45 1.74 -5.95
C ALA A 116 -22.48 2.39 -4.96
N VAL A 117 -21.31 2.85 -5.43
CA VAL A 117 -20.32 3.56 -4.59
C VAL A 117 -20.89 4.89 -4.10
N ILE A 118 -21.60 5.64 -4.94
CA ILE A 118 -22.24 6.91 -4.56
C ILE A 118 -23.31 6.66 -3.50
N ALA A 119 -24.17 5.65 -3.66
CA ALA A 119 -25.16 5.27 -2.66
C ALA A 119 -24.51 4.89 -1.31
N GLN A 120 -23.36 4.21 -1.35
CA GLN A 120 -22.58 3.91 -0.15
C GLN A 120 -22.03 5.18 0.53
N LEU A 121 -21.48 6.13 -0.25
CA LEU A 121 -20.99 7.41 0.26
C LEU A 121 -22.11 8.22 0.91
N GLU A 122 -23.28 8.26 0.27
CA GLU A 122 -24.47 8.92 0.82
C GLU A 122 -24.94 8.28 2.13
N ALA A 123 -24.90 6.95 2.24
CA ALA A 123 -25.22 6.24 3.47
C ALA A 123 -24.22 6.56 4.58
N PHE A 124 -22.93 6.51 4.28
CA PHE A 124 -21.88 6.87 5.23
C PHE A 124 -22.02 8.34 5.70
N ALA A 125 -22.37 9.26 4.80
CA ALA A 125 -22.54 10.66 5.13
C ALA A 125 -23.70 10.94 6.12
N ARG A 126 -24.59 9.98 6.35
CA ARG A 126 -25.65 10.06 7.36
C ARG A 126 -25.22 9.51 8.72
N THR A 127 -24.01 8.96 8.83
CA THR A 127 -23.48 8.40 10.08
C THR A 127 -22.67 9.44 10.85
N PRO A 128 -22.70 9.44 12.20
CA PRO A 128 -21.82 10.29 13.00
C PRO A 128 -20.33 10.11 12.69
N ALA A 129 -19.89 8.92 12.24
CA ALA A 129 -18.49 8.68 11.86
C ALA A 129 -18.02 9.47 10.63
N ARG A 130 -18.94 10.12 9.90
CA ARG A 130 -18.55 11.15 8.94
C ARG A 130 -17.78 12.26 9.64
N ASP A 131 -18.30 12.75 10.77
CA ASP A 131 -17.76 13.90 11.49
C ASP A 131 -16.43 13.59 12.18
N GLY A 132 -15.69 14.63 12.55
CA GLY A 132 -14.34 14.56 13.12
C GLY A 132 -13.31 15.33 12.29
N PRO A 133 -12.00 15.08 12.48
CA PRO A 133 -10.95 15.70 11.67
C PRO A 133 -11.21 15.48 10.17
N PRO A 134 -11.17 16.54 9.35
CA PRO A 134 -11.32 16.41 7.90
C PRO A 134 -10.23 15.53 7.28
N LEU A 135 -10.57 14.85 6.18
CA LEU A 135 -9.68 13.97 5.45
C LEU A 135 -8.67 14.79 4.64
N GLN A 136 -7.39 14.49 4.82
CA GLN A 136 -6.29 15.14 4.09
C GLN A 136 -6.01 14.49 2.73
N ALA A 137 -6.50 13.27 2.50
CA ALA A 137 -6.34 12.60 1.22
C ALA A 137 -7.47 11.60 0.94
N VAL A 138 -7.79 11.43 -0.34
CA VAL A 138 -8.67 10.39 -0.87
C VAL A 138 -7.97 9.72 -2.05
N TYR A 139 -7.91 8.39 -2.06
CA TYR A 139 -7.25 7.63 -3.11
C TYR A 139 -8.24 6.74 -3.84
N LEU A 140 -8.43 6.97 -5.14
CA LEU A 140 -9.18 6.09 -6.02
C LEU A 140 -8.18 5.10 -6.61
N GLY A 141 -8.30 3.82 -6.26
CA GLY A 141 -7.33 2.79 -6.64
C GLY A 141 -7.91 1.40 -6.83
N GLY A 142 -7.05 0.38 -6.85
CA GLY A 142 -7.47 -1.02 -6.89
C GLY A 142 -7.09 -1.72 -8.19
N GLY A 143 -8.04 -1.80 -9.12
CA GLY A 143 -7.80 -2.29 -10.47
C GLY A 143 -7.27 -1.19 -11.38
N THR A 144 -8.15 -0.50 -12.09
CA THR A 144 -7.81 0.62 -12.97
C THR A 144 -8.97 1.62 -12.94
N PRO A 145 -9.00 2.56 -11.98
CA PRO A 145 -10.04 3.60 -11.90
C PRO A 145 -10.25 4.38 -13.19
N THR A 146 -9.17 4.69 -13.92
CA THR A 146 -9.22 5.35 -15.23
C THR A 146 -9.92 4.55 -16.34
N ALA A 147 -10.17 3.25 -16.15
CA ALA A 147 -10.98 2.45 -17.07
C ALA A 147 -12.45 2.88 -17.08
N LEU A 148 -12.94 3.49 -15.99
CA LEU A 148 -14.28 4.08 -15.94
C LEU A 148 -14.45 5.14 -17.04
N ALA A 149 -15.68 5.34 -17.48
CA ALA A 149 -16.02 6.41 -18.41
C ALA A 149 -15.75 7.78 -17.75
N THR A 150 -15.40 8.79 -18.56
CA THR A 150 -15.10 10.14 -18.05
C THR A 150 -16.22 10.70 -17.19
N GLY A 151 -17.48 10.56 -17.63
CA GLY A 151 -18.65 11.00 -16.86
C GLY A 151 -18.78 10.29 -15.50
N ASP A 152 -18.45 9.00 -15.43
CA ASP A 152 -18.50 8.22 -14.19
C ASP A 152 -17.39 8.64 -13.20
N ILE A 153 -16.20 8.96 -13.71
CA ILE A 153 -15.09 9.52 -12.90
C ILE A 153 -15.51 10.86 -12.30
N VAL A 154 -16.04 11.77 -13.12
CA VAL A 154 -16.51 13.09 -12.68
C VAL A 154 -17.60 12.97 -11.62
N ARG A 155 -18.59 12.10 -11.84
CA ARG A 155 -19.68 11.83 -10.87
C ARG A 155 -19.14 11.32 -9.54
N LEU A 156 -18.22 10.36 -9.57
CA LEU A 156 -17.63 9.78 -8.37
C LEU A 156 -16.81 10.80 -7.57
N ILE A 157 -15.94 11.57 -8.22
CA ILE A 157 -15.14 12.63 -7.55
C ILE A 157 -16.06 13.70 -6.95
N THR A 158 -17.07 14.13 -7.69
CA THR A 158 -18.06 15.11 -7.22
C THR A 158 -18.79 14.60 -5.98
N ALA A 159 -19.20 13.33 -5.97
CA ALA A 159 -19.83 12.70 -4.81
C ALA A 159 -18.89 12.62 -3.61
N LEU A 160 -17.62 12.25 -3.81
CA LEU A 160 -16.61 12.23 -2.74
C LEU A 160 -16.47 13.60 -2.08
N ARG A 161 -16.32 14.67 -2.87
CA ARG A 161 -16.21 16.05 -2.39
C ARG A 161 -17.47 16.54 -1.67
N ARG A 162 -18.64 16.04 -2.08
CA ARG A 162 -19.93 16.40 -1.47
C ARG A 162 -20.16 15.70 -0.13
N HIS A 163 -19.79 14.42 -0.04
CA HIS A 163 -20.21 13.55 1.07
C HIS A 163 -19.15 13.38 2.15
N LEU A 164 -17.86 13.44 1.81
CA LEU A 164 -16.77 13.33 2.77
C LEU A 164 -16.34 14.72 3.29
N PRO A 165 -15.96 14.85 4.57
CA PRO A 165 -15.42 16.11 5.08
C PRO A 165 -13.95 16.23 4.69
N LEU A 166 -13.66 16.84 3.55
CA LEU A 166 -12.29 17.01 3.04
C LEU A 166 -11.66 18.30 3.57
N THR A 167 -10.33 18.33 3.76
CA THR A 167 -9.63 19.60 3.93
C THR A 167 -9.65 20.43 2.62
N PRO A 168 -9.52 21.76 2.68
CA PRO A 168 -9.43 22.59 1.46
C PRO A 168 -8.30 22.19 0.51
N ASP A 169 -7.21 21.65 1.06
CA ASP A 169 -6.01 21.20 0.35
C ASP A 169 -5.93 19.67 0.19
N CYS A 170 -7.08 18.97 0.32
CA CYS A 170 -7.15 17.51 0.27
C CYS A 170 -6.51 16.96 -1.01
N GLU A 171 -5.60 16.00 -0.87
CA GLU A 171 -5.03 15.28 -2.00
C GLU A 171 -6.03 14.25 -2.53
N ILE A 172 -6.60 14.46 -3.72
CA ILE A 172 -7.45 13.46 -4.39
C ILE A 172 -6.62 12.79 -5.48
N THR A 173 -6.26 11.52 -5.27
CA THR A 173 -5.48 10.72 -6.21
C THR A 173 -6.37 9.88 -7.11
N LEU A 174 -6.14 9.95 -8.42
CA LEU A 174 -6.69 9.02 -9.40
C LEU A 174 -5.60 8.05 -9.87
N GLU A 175 -5.70 6.77 -9.48
CA GLU A 175 -4.81 5.72 -9.98
C GLU A 175 -5.25 5.25 -11.38
N GLY A 176 -4.30 4.82 -12.21
CA GLY A 176 -4.65 4.34 -13.53
C GLY A 176 -3.56 3.77 -14.40
N ARG A 177 -3.92 3.69 -15.68
CA ARG A 177 -3.03 3.39 -16.79
C ARG A 177 -3.12 4.56 -17.76
N ILE A 178 -1.99 4.87 -18.39
CA ILE A 178 -1.97 5.88 -19.45
C ILE A 178 -2.89 5.47 -20.61
N THR A 179 -2.99 4.17 -20.92
CA THR A 179 -3.82 3.64 -22.01
C THR A 179 -5.32 3.83 -21.81
N THR A 180 -5.75 4.14 -20.59
CA THR A 180 -7.15 4.40 -20.25
C THR A 180 -7.38 5.85 -19.84
N LEU A 181 -6.38 6.73 -20.01
CA LEU A 181 -6.40 8.12 -19.60
C LEU A 181 -5.86 9.01 -20.71
N ASP A 182 -6.76 9.45 -21.59
CA ASP A 182 -6.47 10.53 -22.54
C ASP A 182 -6.50 11.90 -21.85
N ALA A 183 -6.03 12.93 -22.58
CA ALA A 183 -5.92 14.30 -22.08
C ALA A 183 -7.27 14.90 -21.66
N ASP A 184 -8.34 14.66 -22.42
CA ASP A 184 -9.67 15.18 -22.12
C ASP A 184 -10.25 14.57 -20.84
N LYS A 185 -10.05 13.26 -20.65
CA LYS A 185 -10.44 12.55 -19.43
C LYS A 185 -9.63 13.03 -18.23
N ALA A 186 -8.32 13.23 -18.38
CA ALA A 186 -7.48 13.80 -17.33
C ALA A 186 -7.94 15.20 -16.93
N LEU A 187 -8.18 16.07 -17.91
CA LEU A 187 -8.68 17.43 -17.70
C LEU A 187 -10.03 17.42 -16.95
N ALA A 188 -10.97 16.59 -17.37
CA ALA A 188 -12.26 16.45 -16.70
C ALA A 188 -12.11 15.94 -15.25
N ALA A 189 -11.16 15.04 -14.99
CA ALA A 189 -10.87 14.57 -13.64
C ALA A 189 -10.29 15.68 -12.75
N TYR A 190 -9.35 16.49 -13.28
CA TYR A 190 -8.81 17.66 -12.59
C TYR A 190 -9.90 18.69 -12.30
N ASP A 191 -10.75 19.01 -13.28
CA ASP A 191 -11.87 19.95 -13.11
C ASP A 191 -12.88 19.46 -12.06
N ALA A 192 -13.09 18.14 -11.95
CA ALA A 192 -13.90 17.55 -10.88
C ALA A 192 -13.23 17.64 -9.50
N GLY A 193 -11.90 17.75 -9.43
CA GLY A 193 -11.14 17.98 -8.21
C GLY A 193 -10.02 16.99 -7.91
N VAL A 194 -9.62 16.14 -8.86
CA VAL A 194 -8.36 15.39 -8.73
C VAL A 194 -7.21 16.38 -8.60
N THR A 195 -6.25 16.09 -7.74
CA THR A 195 -5.03 16.90 -7.56
C THR A 195 -3.77 16.11 -7.88
N ARG A 196 -3.87 14.78 -7.98
CA ARG A 196 -2.77 13.86 -8.20
C ARG A 196 -3.20 12.69 -9.09
N ILE A 197 -2.40 12.36 -10.10
CA ILE A 197 -2.60 11.17 -10.94
C ILE A 197 -1.43 10.22 -10.71
N SER A 198 -1.71 8.93 -10.49
CA SER A 198 -0.72 7.88 -10.25
C SER A 198 -0.84 6.80 -11.33
N LEU A 199 0.17 6.63 -12.17
CA LEU A 199 0.11 5.71 -13.31
C LEU A 199 1.08 4.53 -13.18
N GLY A 200 0.55 3.32 -13.34
CA GLY A 200 1.37 2.12 -13.35
C GLY A 200 2.14 1.94 -14.67
N VAL A 201 3.38 2.43 -14.72
CA VAL A 201 4.32 2.29 -15.86
C VAL A 201 5.15 1.02 -15.75
N GLN A 202 5.62 0.74 -14.54
CA GLN A 202 6.45 -0.38 -14.07
C GLN A 202 7.89 -0.35 -14.57
N SER A 203 8.09 -0.02 -15.84
CA SER A 203 9.37 0.29 -16.47
C SER A 203 9.08 1.00 -17.79
N PHE A 204 10.00 1.79 -18.33
CA PHE A 204 9.94 2.30 -19.71
C PHE A 204 10.55 1.31 -20.71
N ASN A 205 11.32 0.32 -20.25
CA ASN A 205 11.88 -0.71 -21.10
C ASN A 205 10.78 -1.68 -21.56
N GLU A 206 10.45 -1.62 -22.85
CA GLU A 206 9.48 -2.50 -23.52
C GLU A 206 9.76 -4.00 -23.34
N LYS A 207 11.04 -4.41 -23.36
CA LYS A 207 11.44 -5.81 -23.22
C LYS A 207 11.12 -6.36 -21.83
N VAL A 208 11.08 -5.48 -20.82
CA VAL A 208 10.73 -5.77 -19.43
C VAL A 208 9.21 -5.76 -19.24
N ARG A 209 8.51 -4.69 -19.65
CA ARG A 209 7.09 -4.48 -19.31
C ARG A 209 6.09 -5.26 -20.18
N ARG A 210 6.41 -5.52 -21.47
CA ARG A 210 5.47 -6.22 -22.38
C ARG A 210 5.13 -7.64 -21.89
N PRO A 211 6.11 -8.47 -21.46
CA PRO A 211 5.82 -9.77 -20.85
C PRO A 211 4.91 -9.66 -19.62
N GLN A 212 4.93 -8.54 -18.88
CA GLN A 212 4.09 -8.33 -17.70
C GLN A 212 2.64 -7.92 -18.01
N GLY A 213 2.27 -7.85 -19.30
CA GLY A 213 0.94 -7.43 -19.73
C GLY A 213 0.78 -5.91 -19.83
N ARG A 214 1.87 -5.15 -19.98
CA ARG A 214 1.85 -3.71 -20.29
C ARG A 214 2.17 -3.53 -21.78
N ARG A 215 1.15 -3.25 -22.60
CA ARG A 215 1.23 -3.44 -24.06
C ARG A 215 1.64 -2.21 -24.88
N ALA A 216 1.47 -1.00 -24.35
CA ALA A 216 1.80 0.22 -25.08
C ALA A 216 3.28 0.24 -25.48
N GLY A 217 3.63 0.92 -26.56
CA GLY A 217 5.03 1.18 -26.91
C GLY A 217 5.71 2.10 -25.89
N THR A 218 7.04 2.19 -25.91
CA THR A 218 7.80 3.18 -25.14
C THR A 218 7.53 4.58 -25.69
N ASP A 219 7.57 4.76 -27.01
CA ASP A 219 7.38 6.08 -27.63
C ASP A 219 5.98 6.65 -27.36
N ASP A 220 4.94 5.85 -27.59
CA ASP A 220 3.55 6.22 -27.27
C ASP A 220 3.39 6.57 -25.78
N LEU A 221 3.99 5.74 -24.90
CA LEU A 221 3.95 5.97 -23.46
C LEU A 221 4.62 7.30 -23.07
N MET A 222 5.80 7.59 -23.62
CA MET A 222 6.51 8.85 -23.36
C MET A 222 5.71 10.05 -23.87
N GLN A 223 5.13 9.95 -25.07
CA GLN A 223 4.31 11.01 -25.66
C GLN A 223 3.05 11.28 -24.82
N ASP A 224 2.33 10.24 -24.43
CA ASP A 224 1.11 10.37 -23.64
C ASP A 224 1.40 10.94 -22.24
N LEU A 225 2.50 10.51 -21.61
CA LEU A 225 2.93 11.08 -20.32
C LEU A 225 3.34 12.54 -20.45
N ALA A 226 4.09 12.90 -21.50
CA ALA A 226 4.46 14.29 -21.76
C ALA A 226 3.23 15.17 -21.99
N ALA A 227 2.24 14.68 -22.73
CA ALA A 227 0.97 15.38 -22.94
C ALA A 227 0.20 15.57 -21.62
N LEU A 228 0.20 14.56 -20.74
CA LEU A 228 -0.43 14.64 -19.43
C LEU A 228 0.26 15.66 -18.52
N VAL A 229 1.60 15.65 -18.45
CA VAL A 229 2.39 16.62 -17.67
C VAL A 229 2.16 18.04 -18.21
N ALA A 230 2.12 18.20 -19.53
CA ALA A 230 1.89 19.50 -20.17
C ALA A 230 0.52 20.13 -19.87
N LEU A 231 -0.44 19.37 -19.33
CA LEU A 231 -1.70 19.95 -18.82
C LEU A 231 -1.48 20.89 -17.63
N ASP A 232 -0.42 20.66 -16.84
CA ASP A 232 -0.03 21.49 -15.69
C ASP A 232 -1.16 21.72 -14.65
N ARG A 233 -2.05 20.73 -14.47
CA ARG A 233 -3.24 20.85 -13.60
C ARG A 233 -3.10 20.23 -12.22
N GLY A 234 -2.10 19.39 -11.99
CA GLY A 234 -1.85 18.74 -10.71
C GLY A 234 -0.63 17.83 -10.77
N ALA A 235 -0.36 17.11 -9.68
CA ALA A 235 0.79 16.22 -9.63
C ALA A 235 0.59 15.01 -10.56
N VAL A 236 1.61 14.65 -11.34
CA VAL A 236 1.66 13.42 -12.13
C VAL A 236 2.80 12.55 -11.62
N ALA A 237 2.44 11.35 -11.15
CA ALA A 237 3.40 10.39 -10.65
C ALA A 237 3.23 9.03 -11.32
N ILE A 238 4.29 8.24 -11.29
CA ILE A 238 4.29 6.88 -11.84
C ILE A 238 4.76 5.86 -10.82
N ASP A 239 4.31 4.63 -10.98
CA ASP A 239 4.83 3.50 -10.24
C ASP A 239 5.80 2.70 -11.10
N LEU A 240 6.99 2.45 -10.57
CA LEU A 240 8.04 1.61 -11.13
C LEU A 240 8.24 0.37 -10.26
N ILE A 241 8.66 -0.73 -10.88
CA ILE A 241 9.00 -1.98 -10.20
C ILE A 241 10.40 -2.38 -10.61
N TYR A 242 11.27 -2.59 -9.61
CA TYR A 242 12.59 -3.16 -9.82
C TYR A 242 12.63 -4.66 -9.52
N GLY A 243 13.54 -5.38 -10.18
CA GLY A 243 13.69 -6.83 -10.08
C GLY A 243 12.71 -7.62 -10.95
N LEU A 244 12.10 -6.99 -11.95
CA LEU A 244 11.26 -7.66 -12.94
C LEU A 244 12.07 -8.64 -13.81
N PRO A 245 11.46 -9.71 -14.35
CA PRO A 245 12.14 -10.58 -15.30
C PRO A 245 12.72 -9.78 -16.48
N ARG A 246 13.98 -10.09 -16.84
CA ARG A 246 14.77 -9.44 -17.90
C ARG A 246 15.19 -8.00 -17.62
N GLN A 247 14.86 -7.45 -16.46
CA GLN A 247 15.32 -6.13 -16.06
C GLN A 247 16.76 -6.22 -15.57
N LEU A 248 17.53 -5.18 -15.82
CA LEU A 248 18.87 -4.98 -15.29
C LEU A 248 18.87 -3.73 -14.38
N PRO A 249 19.85 -3.56 -13.48
CA PRO A 249 19.96 -2.35 -12.66
C PRO A 249 19.98 -1.05 -13.49
N GLU A 250 20.64 -1.07 -14.64
CA GLU A 250 20.71 0.10 -15.55
C GLU A 250 19.33 0.49 -16.07
N ASP A 251 18.43 -0.47 -16.33
CA ASP A 251 17.05 -0.18 -16.75
C ASP A 251 16.31 0.63 -15.68
N VAL A 252 16.57 0.37 -14.39
CA VAL A 252 15.96 1.11 -13.28
C VAL A 252 16.47 2.55 -13.23
N ALA A 253 17.78 2.75 -13.43
CA ALA A 253 18.36 4.07 -13.51
C ALA A 253 17.79 4.85 -14.70
N ASP A 254 17.77 4.24 -15.89
CA ASP A 254 17.18 4.82 -17.10
C ASP A 254 15.71 5.18 -16.91
N ASP A 255 14.94 4.33 -16.21
CA ASP A 255 13.54 4.61 -15.91
C ASP A 255 13.37 5.86 -15.02
N MET A 256 14.28 6.07 -14.06
CA MET A 256 14.29 7.26 -13.20
C MET A 256 14.69 8.52 -13.98
N HIS A 257 15.73 8.45 -14.82
CA HIS A 257 16.15 9.57 -15.68
C HIS A 257 15.03 10.00 -16.62
N ARG A 258 14.38 9.05 -17.30
CA ARG A 258 13.23 9.34 -18.18
C ARG A 258 12.07 9.99 -17.44
N ALA A 259 11.81 9.56 -16.21
CA ALA A 259 10.76 10.14 -15.39
C ALA A 259 11.07 11.60 -15.01
N ALA A 260 12.33 11.91 -14.71
CA ALA A 260 12.79 13.27 -14.46
C ALA A 260 12.76 14.15 -15.73
N ASP A 261 13.25 13.63 -16.86
CA ASP A 261 13.25 14.32 -18.16
C ASP A 261 11.83 14.70 -18.62
N LEU A 262 10.83 13.85 -18.32
CA LEU A 262 9.42 14.12 -18.60
C LEU A 262 8.82 15.22 -17.71
N GLY A 263 9.51 15.63 -16.63
CA GLY A 263 8.99 16.56 -15.63
C GLY A 263 7.91 15.94 -14.74
N LEU A 264 7.95 14.63 -14.48
CA LEU A 264 7.02 14.00 -13.55
C LEU A 264 7.27 14.50 -12.11
N ASP A 265 6.19 14.69 -11.36
CA ASP A 265 6.25 15.19 -10.00
C ASP A 265 6.68 14.12 -9.00
N GLY A 266 6.53 12.83 -9.32
CA GLY A 266 6.88 11.74 -8.40
C GLY A 266 7.02 10.36 -9.00
N VAL A 267 7.75 9.50 -8.29
CA VAL A 267 7.89 8.08 -8.59
C VAL A 267 7.78 7.25 -7.33
N SER A 268 6.94 6.22 -7.37
CA SER A 268 7.04 5.09 -6.45
C SER A 268 7.97 4.03 -7.02
N LEU A 269 9.05 3.70 -6.33
CA LEU A 269 9.99 2.65 -6.71
C LEU A 269 9.81 1.43 -5.81
N TYR A 270 9.11 0.41 -6.32
CA TYR A 270 8.79 -0.81 -5.57
C TYR A 270 9.70 -1.98 -5.93
N SER A 271 10.03 -2.81 -4.94
CA SER A 271 10.59 -4.13 -5.22
C SER A 271 9.54 -5.01 -5.89
N LEU A 272 9.94 -5.89 -6.79
CA LEU A 272 9.09 -7.00 -7.19
C LEU A 272 8.83 -7.91 -5.98
N HIS A 273 7.56 -8.15 -5.70
CA HIS A 273 7.11 -9.15 -4.74
C HIS A 273 6.50 -10.33 -5.50
N LEU A 274 7.03 -11.53 -5.28
CA LEU A 274 6.46 -12.74 -5.84
C LEU A 274 5.27 -13.19 -4.99
N ILE A 275 4.06 -12.86 -5.45
CA ILE A 275 2.83 -13.12 -4.71
C ILE A 275 2.26 -14.49 -5.08
N PRO A 276 1.96 -15.37 -4.11
CA PRO A 276 1.29 -16.64 -4.35
C PRO A 276 0.00 -16.50 -5.17
N GLY A 277 -0.18 -17.38 -6.16
CA GLY A 277 -1.35 -17.37 -7.03
C GLY A 277 -1.30 -16.38 -8.20
N THR A 278 -0.24 -15.59 -8.33
CA THR A 278 -0.07 -14.71 -9.49
C THR A 278 0.45 -15.45 -10.72
N PRO A 279 0.08 -15.03 -11.94
CA PRO A 279 0.60 -15.63 -13.16
C PRO A 279 2.13 -15.60 -13.29
N LEU A 280 2.78 -14.55 -12.74
CA LEU A 280 4.23 -14.42 -12.76
C LEU A 280 4.90 -15.53 -11.94
N LEU A 281 4.46 -15.75 -10.69
CA LEU A 281 5.03 -16.81 -9.87
C LEU A 281 4.83 -18.18 -10.53
N THR A 282 3.62 -18.44 -11.06
CA THR A 282 3.37 -19.68 -11.82
C THR A 282 4.26 -19.82 -13.05
N ALA A 283 4.61 -18.72 -13.74
CA ALA A 283 5.52 -18.76 -14.88
C ALA A 283 6.96 -19.06 -14.44
N ILE A 284 7.42 -18.48 -13.32
CA ILE A 284 8.74 -18.72 -12.73
C ILE A 284 8.87 -20.17 -12.27
N GLU A 285 7.89 -20.69 -11.53
CA GLU A 285 7.85 -22.09 -11.07
C GLU A 285 7.89 -23.10 -12.23
N LYS A 286 7.41 -22.69 -13.41
CA LYS A 286 7.44 -23.49 -14.64
C LYS A 286 8.69 -23.26 -15.51
N GLY A 287 9.66 -22.47 -15.04
CA GLY A 287 10.88 -22.14 -15.79
C GLY A 287 10.64 -21.31 -17.04
N LYS A 288 9.49 -20.61 -17.15
CA LYS A 288 9.15 -19.77 -18.31
C LYS A 288 9.66 -18.33 -18.20
N MET A 289 10.00 -17.91 -16.98
CA MET A 289 10.56 -16.60 -16.67
C MET A 289 11.56 -16.74 -15.54
N GLU A 290 12.60 -15.92 -15.57
CA GLU A 290 13.62 -15.85 -14.52
C GLU A 290 13.52 -14.46 -13.86
N PRO A 291 13.25 -14.37 -12.56
CA PRO A 291 13.29 -13.09 -11.84
C PRO A 291 14.74 -12.69 -11.54
N ALA A 292 14.94 -11.42 -11.17
CA ALA A 292 16.23 -11.00 -10.62
C ALA A 292 16.60 -11.84 -9.39
N PRO A 293 17.89 -12.20 -9.21
CA PRO A 293 18.33 -12.94 -8.03
C PRO A 293 18.11 -12.10 -6.77
N THR A 294 17.64 -12.74 -5.71
CA THR A 294 17.32 -12.05 -4.44
C THR A 294 18.50 -11.31 -3.84
N THR A 295 19.72 -11.85 -3.99
CA THR A 295 20.97 -11.23 -3.54
C THR A 295 21.35 -9.99 -4.36
N GLY A 296 20.87 -9.87 -5.60
CA GLY A 296 21.16 -8.73 -6.47
C GLY A 296 20.11 -7.62 -6.40
N LEU A 297 18.96 -7.82 -5.74
CA LEU A 297 17.88 -6.82 -5.67
C LEU A 297 18.34 -5.48 -5.04
N GLY A 298 19.37 -5.51 -4.20
CA GLY A 298 19.97 -4.31 -3.63
C GLY A 298 20.60 -3.40 -4.68
N ASP A 299 21.19 -3.98 -5.74
CA ASP A 299 21.85 -3.23 -6.82
C ASP A 299 20.83 -2.46 -7.67
N TYR A 300 19.64 -3.04 -7.89
CA TYR A 300 18.55 -2.36 -8.58
C TYR A 300 18.02 -1.18 -7.78
N LEU A 301 17.87 -1.34 -6.45
CA LEU A 301 17.51 -0.23 -5.59
C LEU A 301 18.60 0.84 -5.67
N ALA A 302 19.86 0.47 -5.48
CA ALA A 302 21.00 1.39 -5.53
C ALA A 302 21.02 2.22 -6.82
N ALA A 303 20.89 1.58 -7.97
CA ALA A 303 20.83 2.24 -9.28
C ALA A 303 19.69 3.26 -9.36
N GLY A 304 18.48 2.90 -8.92
CA GLY A 304 17.34 3.81 -8.88
C GLY A 304 17.50 4.97 -7.89
N GLU A 305 18.06 4.72 -6.69
CA GLU A 305 18.33 5.80 -5.73
C GLU A 305 19.40 6.77 -6.23
N ASP A 306 20.47 6.26 -6.84
CA ASP A 306 21.57 7.07 -7.37
C ASP A 306 21.10 7.94 -8.53
N ALA A 307 20.30 7.38 -9.45
CA ALA A 307 19.67 8.14 -10.53
C ALA A 307 18.74 9.24 -9.98
N ALA A 308 17.84 8.90 -9.05
CA ALA A 308 16.93 9.89 -8.44
C ALA A 308 17.69 11.06 -7.80
N LEU A 309 18.73 10.76 -7.02
CA LEU A 309 19.55 11.78 -6.36
C LEU A 309 20.30 12.66 -7.37
N SER A 310 20.78 12.07 -8.49
CA SER A 310 21.44 12.84 -9.54
C SER A 310 20.51 13.82 -10.27
N GLU A 311 19.22 13.49 -10.33
CA GLU A 311 18.15 14.35 -10.87
C GLU A 311 17.60 15.36 -9.83
N GLY A 312 18.18 15.41 -8.63
CA GLY A 312 17.76 16.30 -7.55
C GLY A 312 16.43 15.90 -6.89
N TRP A 313 15.97 14.67 -7.08
CA TRP A 313 14.74 14.20 -6.45
C TRP A 313 14.92 13.91 -4.97
N GLU A 314 13.85 14.16 -4.23
CA GLU A 314 13.84 13.98 -2.79
C GLU A 314 13.01 12.77 -2.41
N ARG A 315 13.53 11.96 -1.49
CA ARG A 315 12.79 10.84 -0.95
C ARG A 315 11.82 11.31 0.15
N ILE A 316 10.55 10.95 0.01
CA ILE A 316 9.51 11.26 1.02
C ILE A 316 8.99 10.04 1.77
N SER A 317 9.29 8.84 1.29
CA SER A 317 8.94 7.57 1.92
C SER A 317 9.95 6.48 1.53
N ALA A 318 9.94 5.33 2.20
CA ALA A 318 10.83 4.21 1.92
C ALA A 318 10.80 3.76 0.44
N SER A 319 9.70 4.05 -0.27
CA SER A 319 9.50 3.66 -1.66
C SER A 319 9.06 4.81 -2.58
N HIS A 320 9.09 6.08 -2.13
CA HIS A 320 8.53 7.18 -2.92
C HIS A 320 9.45 8.39 -2.97
N TRP A 321 9.59 8.93 -4.17
CA TRP A 321 10.43 10.07 -4.52
C TRP A 321 9.56 11.17 -5.12
N ARG A 322 9.86 12.43 -4.78
CA ARG A 322 9.26 13.61 -5.37
C ARG A 322 10.30 14.35 -6.21
N GLY A 323 9.89 14.74 -7.42
CA GLY A 323 10.61 15.69 -8.27
C GLY A 323 10.14 17.13 -8.07
N SER A 324 8.96 17.34 -7.48
CA SER A 324 8.41 18.68 -7.22
C SER A 324 7.67 18.76 -5.88
N LEU A 325 7.38 19.97 -5.41
CA LEU A 325 6.59 20.20 -4.19
C LEU A 325 5.10 19.86 -4.36
N ARG A 326 4.61 19.59 -5.59
CA ARG A 326 3.23 19.15 -5.82
C ARG A 326 3.00 17.70 -5.37
N GLU A 327 4.03 16.87 -5.41
CA GLU A 327 3.98 15.48 -4.95
C GLU A 327 4.14 15.39 -3.43
N ARG A 328 3.10 14.90 -2.76
CA ARG A 328 3.04 14.74 -1.30
C ARG A 328 2.76 13.29 -0.86
N SER A 329 2.14 12.48 -1.71
CA SER A 329 1.78 11.06 -1.48
C SER A 329 1.09 10.82 -0.12
N VAL A 330 0.19 11.73 0.27
CA VAL A 330 -0.36 11.82 1.64
C VAL A 330 -1.09 10.52 2.00
N TYR A 331 -1.91 9.99 1.11
CA TYR A 331 -2.63 8.73 1.34
C TYR A 331 -1.67 7.57 1.60
N ASN A 332 -0.68 7.39 0.73
CA ASN A 332 0.25 6.25 0.76
C ASN A 332 1.07 6.21 2.04
N VAL A 333 1.45 7.39 2.56
CA VAL A 333 2.15 7.50 3.84
C VAL A 333 1.18 7.24 5.00
N ALA A 334 0.03 7.89 5.02
CA ALA A 334 -0.95 7.81 6.11
C ALA A 334 -1.37 6.36 6.45
N VAL A 335 -1.65 5.54 5.43
CA VAL A 335 -2.08 4.14 5.63
C VAL A 335 -0.96 3.24 6.16
N LYS A 336 0.31 3.57 5.90
CA LYS A 336 1.48 2.81 6.40
C LYS A 336 1.79 3.14 7.85
N VAL A 337 1.50 4.38 8.27
CA VAL A 337 1.80 4.87 9.63
C VAL A 337 0.62 4.75 10.60
N GLY A 338 -0.48 4.12 10.18
CA GLY A 338 -1.58 3.73 11.05
C GLY A 338 -2.66 4.81 11.27
N HIS A 339 -2.86 5.69 10.28
CA HIS A 339 -4.06 6.52 10.23
C HIS A 339 -5.29 5.67 9.94
N ASP A 340 -6.46 6.17 10.35
CA ASP A 340 -7.72 5.56 9.96
C ASP A 340 -7.93 5.70 8.44
N CYS A 341 -8.59 4.72 7.84
CA CYS A 341 -8.91 4.68 6.41
C CYS A 341 -10.39 4.34 6.22
N LEU A 342 -11.14 5.31 5.70
CA LEU A 342 -12.54 5.17 5.31
C LEU A 342 -12.60 4.58 3.90
N ALA A 343 -13.04 3.33 3.77
CA ALA A 343 -12.97 2.57 2.54
C ALA A 343 -14.34 2.30 1.92
N PHE A 344 -14.43 2.51 0.60
CA PHE A 344 -15.65 2.37 -0.20
C PHE A 344 -15.36 1.54 -1.45
N GLY A 345 -16.39 0.87 -1.99
CA GLY A 345 -16.26 0.01 -3.17
C GLY A 345 -16.06 -1.47 -2.84
N ALA A 346 -16.56 -2.34 -3.72
CA ALA A 346 -16.34 -3.79 -3.63
C ALA A 346 -14.84 -4.13 -3.49
N GLY A 347 -14.48 -4.96 -2.51
CA GLY A 347 -13.10 -5.38 -2.25
C GLY A 347 -12.25 -4.38 -1.48
N ALA A 348 -12.76 -3.18 -1.18
CA ALA A 348 -12.01 -2.18 -0.43
C ALA A 348 -11.74 -2.64 1.01
N ALA A 349 -10.57 -2.31 1.53
CA ALA A 349 -10.18 -2.57 2.90
C ALA A 349 -9.99 -1.24 3.64
N GLY A 350 -10.57 -1.12 4.83
CA GLY A 350 -10.52 0.08 5.66
C GLY A 350 -10.11 -0.23 7.09
N PHE A 351 -9.83 0.83 7.83
CA PHE A 351 -9.44 0.77 9.23
C PHE A 351 -10.09 1.93 9.98
N LEU A 352 -10.93 1.64 10.97
CA LEU A 352 -11.64 2.67 11.72
C LEU A 352 -11.78 2.22 13.18
N ASP A 353 -11.41 3.11 14.11
CA ASP A 353 -11.56 2.87 15.55
C ASP A 353 -10.97 1.52 16.03
N GLY A 354 -9.77 1.20 15.53
CA GLY A 354 -9.07 -0.05 15.88
C GLY A 354 -9.63 -1.31 15.20
N LEU A 355 -10.60 -1.17 14.29
CA LEU A 355 -11.19 -2.27 13.54
C LEU A 355 -10.77 -2.19 12.07
N HIS A 356 -10.10 -3.23 11.59
CA HIS A 356 -9.91 -3.43 10.17
C HIS A 356 -11.12 -4.17 9.59
N TYR A 357 -11.61 -3.70 8.45
CA TYR A 357 -12.72 -4.30 7.72
C TYR A 357 -12.39 -4.42 6.23
N ARG A 358 -13.08 -5.33 5.55
CA ARG A 358 -13.01 -5.44 4.09
C ARG A 358 -14.41 -5.64 3.53
N ILE A 359 -14.76 -4.85 2.53
CA ILE A 359 -16.01 -4.94 1.79
C ILE A 359 -15.94 -6.14 0.84
N SER A 360 -17.07 -6.83 0.66
CA SER A 360 -17.21 -7.96 -0.26
C SER A 360 -16.60 -7.65 -1.63
N THR A 361 -15.86 -8.62 -2.17
CA THR A 361 -15.34 -8.59 -3.55
C THR A 361 -16.38 -9.02 -4.57
N ASP A 362 -17.51 -9.61 -4.14
CA ASP A 362 -18.58 -10.03 -5.04
C ASP A 362 -19.41 -8.81 -5.47
N LEU A 363 -19.38 -8.50 -6.77
CA LEU A 363 -20.02 -7.31 -7.33
C LEU A 363 -21.54 -7.33 -7.19
N ALA A 364 -22.17 -8.48 -7.43
CA ALA A 364 -23.63 -8.60 -7.35
C ALA A 364 -24.11 -8.35 -5.92
N THR A 365 -23.45 -8.96 -4.94
CA THR A 365 -23.71 -8.74 -3.52
C THR A 365 -23.45 -7.28 -3.12
N TYR A 366 -22.34 -6.70 -3.56
CA TYR A 366 -22.01 -5.30 -3.27
C TYR A 366 -23.04 -4.32 -3.84
N GLN A 367 -23.47 -4.51 -5.09
CA GLN A 367 -24.44 -3.64 -5.76
C GLN A 367 -25.85 -3.79 -5.19
N ALA A 368 -26.24 -5.01 -4.78
CA ALA A 368 -27.53 -5.24 -4.13
C ALA A 368 -27.62 -4.61 -2.73
N ASP A 369 -26.49 -4.50 -2.02
CA ASP A 369 -26.39 -3.88 -0.69
C ASP A 369 -25.92 -2.42 -0.74
N ALA A 370 -25.89 -1.78 -1.92
CA ALA A 370 -25.36 -0.43 -2.06
C ALA A 370 -26.21 0.58 -1.27
N GLY A 371 -25.67 1.07 -0.15
CA GLY A 371 -26.36 1.94 0.81
C GLY A 371 -26.81 1.23 2.11
N GLY A 372 -26.61 -0.08 2.17
CA GLY A 372 -26.76 -0.91 3.36
C GLY A 372 -25.44 -1.17 4.08
N ILE A 373 -25.54 -1.95 5.16
CA ILE A 373 -24.42 -2.42 5.97
C ILE A 373 -24.53 -3.93 5.96
N ARG A 374 -23.79 -4.61 5.06
CA ARG A 374 -23.14 -5.93 5.22
C ARG A 374 -23.08 -6.65 3.88
N PRO A 375 -21.90 -6.62 3.25
CA PRO A 375 -21.14 -7.86 3.38
C PRO A 375 -19.67 -7.56 3.59
N LEU A 376 -19.20 -7.81 4.81
CA LEU A 376 -17.78 -7.81 5.10
C LEU A 376 -17.22 -9.19 4.74
N ALA A 377 -16.09 -9.23 4.06
CA ALA A 377 -15.45 -10.47 3.65
C ALA A 377 -13.96 -10.47 4.02
N PRO A 378 -13.45 -11.43 4.81
CA PRO A 378 -14.13 -12.52 5.50
C PRO A 378 -14.58 -12.18 6.95
N GLY A 379 -14.59 -10.90 7.34
CA GLY A 379 -15.00 -10.48 8.69
C GLY A 379 -14.28 -9.22 9.17
N LEU A 380 -14.51 -8.83 10.43
CA LEU A 380 -13.78 -7.78 11.12
C LEU A 380 -12.53 -8.34 11.79
N MET A 381 -11.46 -7.55 11.79
CA MET A 381 -10.26 -7.81 12.58
C MET A 381 -10.07 -6.68 13.58
N ARG A 382 -9.69 -7.01 14.81
CA ARG A 382 -9.37 -6.06 15.87
C ARG A 382 -7.87 -5.86 15.94
N ALA A 383 -7.42 -4.60 15.97
CA ALA A 383 -6.03 -4.25 16.22
C ALA A 383 -5.56 -4.70 17.61
N SER A 384 -4.27 -5.01 17.73
CA SER A 384 -3.63 -5.22 19.02
C SER A 384 -3.70 -3.94 19.88
N LEU A 385 -3.77 -4.09 21.20
CA LEU A 385 -3.73 -2.97 22.13
C LEU A 385 -2.42 -2.17 22.01
N ILE A 386 -1.33 -2.83 21.62
CA ILE A 386 -0.03 -2.18 21.39
C ILE A 386 0.12 -1.54 20.00
N ALA A 387 -0.95 -1.47 19.20
CA ALA A 387 -0.90 -0.88 17.85
C ALA A 387 -0.28 0.53 17.80
N PRO A 388 -0.49 1.45 18.78
CA PRO A 388 0.20 2.74 18.80
C PRO A 388 1.73 2.61 18.83
N VAL A 389 2.27 1.66 19.60
CA VAL A 389 3.72 1.37 19.69
C VAL A 389 4.23 0.83 18.35
N LEU A 390 3.50 -0.13 17.76
CA LEU A 390 3.84 -0.69 16.45
C LEU A 390 3.82 0.37 15.35
N ASN A 391 2.85 1.28 15.39
CA ASN A 391 2.73 2.38 14.44
C ASN A 391 3.87 3.40 14.58
N ALA A 392 4.34 3.69 15.80
CA ALA A 392 5.49 4.57 16.01
C ALA A 392 6.77 4.01 15.36
N VAL A 393 7.02 2.69 15.50
CA VAL A 393 8.14 2.01 14.81
C VAL A 393 7.96 2.08 13.29
N LYS A 394 6.81 1.64 12.77
CA LYS A 394 6.54 1.63 11.32
C LYS A 394 6.67 3.03 10.71
N SER A 395 6.18 4.05 11.40
CA SER A 395 6.26 5.45 10.97
C SER A 395 7.71 5.89 10.77
N GLY A 396 8.56 5.71 11.77
CA GLY A 396 9.98 6.05 11.63
C GLY A 396 10.64 5.29 10.47
N MET A 397 10.46 3.97 10.44
CA MET A 397 11.09 3.11 9.43
C MET A 397 10.64 3.48 8.00
N GLU A 398 9.38 3.86 7.81
CA GLU A 398 8.84 4.35 6.53
C GLU A 398 9.52 5.65 6.08
N PHE A 399 9.94 6.51 7.01
CA PHE A 399 10.67 7.75 6.72
C PHE A 399 12.20 7.59 6.76
N GLY A 400 12.71 6.36 6.80
CA GLY A 400 14.14 6.13 6.75
C GLY A 400 14.88 6.31 8.08
N ARG A 401 14.19 6.36 9.23
CA ARG A 401 14.83 6.58 10.55
C ARG A 401 14.03 6.01 11.72
N LEU A 402 14.66 5.36 12.68
CA LEU A 402 14.00 4.99 13.95
C LEU A 402 14.06 6.16 14.93
N ASP A 403 12.92 6.57 15.50
CA ASP A 403 12.83 7.55 16.60
C ASP A 403 12.44 6.83 17.91
N PRO A 404 13.42 6.47 18.77
CA PRO A 404 13.12 5.78 20.02
C PRO A 404 12.17 6.56 20.92
N ARG A 405 12.23 7.90 20.92
CA ARG A 405 11.38 8.75 21.77
C ARG A 405 9.91 8.68 21.35
N ALA A 406 9.63 8.59 20.05
CA ALA A 406 8.26 8.42 19.57
C ALA A 406 7.67 7.08 20.04
N VAL A 407 8.49 6.03 20.10
CA VAL A 407 8.09 4.71 20.61
C VAL A 407 7.89 4.76 22.12
N ASP A 408 8.82 5.38 22.86
CA ASP A 408 8.71 5.60 24.31
C ASP A 408 7.44 6.35 24.69
N CYS A 409 7.10 7.42 23.96
CA CYS A 409 5.85 8.16 24.19
C CYS A 409 4.61 7.27 23.97
N ALA A 410 4.63 6.38 22.97
CA ALA A 410 3.54 5.44 22.73
C ALA A 410 3.42 4.38 23.84
N ILE A 411 4.55 3.88 24.36
CA ILE A 411 4.59 2.94 25.50
C ILE A 411 4.08 3.63 26.76
N ALA A 412 4.55 4.85 27.05
CA ALA A 412 4.13 5.60 28.22
C ALA A 412 2.62 5.93 28.20
N GLY A 413 2.05 6.14 27.01
CA GLY A 413 0.61 6.31 26.84
C GLY A 413 -0.23 5.07 27.16
N LEU A 414 0.37 3.87 27.14
CA LEU A 414 -0.30 2.60 27.47
C LEU A 414 0.00 2.13 28.90
N CYS A 415 1.24 2.30 29.35
CA CYS A 415 1.76 1.68 30.58
C CYS A 415 2.16 2.68 31.68
N GLY A 416 2.11 3.99 31.40
CA GLY A 416 2.55 5.05 32.32
C GLY A 416 4.00 5.49 32.11
N ALA A 417 4.37 6.64 32.70
CA ALA A 417 5.67 7.29 32.46
C ALA A 417 6.90 6.52 32.97
N GLU A 418 6.72 5.60 33.92
CA GLU A 418 7.78 4.78 34.52
C GLU A 418 8.06 3.49 33.73
N ALA A 419 7.36 3.28 32.60
CA ALA A 419 7.58 2.11 31.76
C ALA A 419 9.03 2.05 31.25
N THR A 420 9.54 0.84 31.09
CA THR A 420 10.88 0.60 30.55
C THR A 420 11.01 1.27 29.20
N SER A 421 12.12 1.99 28.99
CA SER A 421 12.37 2.64 27.70
C SER A 421 12.59 1.60 26.60
N PHE A 422 11.91 1.83 25.47
CA PHE A 422 12.15 1.16 24.20
C PHE A 422 13.61 1.26 23.79
N HIS A 423 14.25 2.42 23.97
CA HIS A 423 15.66 2.58 23.62
C HIS A 423 16.53 1.57 24.37
N THR A 424 16.31 1.41 25.68
CA THR A 424 17.00 0.43 26.51
C THR A 424 16.67 -1.00 26.09
N HIS A 425 15.39 -1.32 25.89
CA HIS A 425 14.94 -2.66 25.49
C HIS A 425 15.47 -3.09 24.12
N ALA A 426 15.50 -2.17 23.15
CA ALA A 426 15.94 -2.43 21.78
C ALA A 426 17.45 -2.18 21.57
N ALA A 427 18.17 -1.66 22.57
CA ALA A 427 19.60 -1.32 22.46
C ALA A 427 20.46 -2.44 21.87
N PRO A 428 20.31 -3.73 22.25
CA PRO A 428 21.14 -4.77 21.66
C PRO A 428 20.94 -4.94 20.15
N LEU A 429 19.71 -4.81 19.65
CA LEU A 429 19.42 -4.85 18.21
C LEU A 429 19.94 -3.60 17.51
N ILE A 430 19.73 -2.42 18.09
CA ILE A 430 20.17 -1.15 17.51
C ILE A 430 21.70 -1.13 17.38
N VAL A 431 22.42 -1.52 18.42
CA VAL A 431 23.90 -1.62 18.40
C VAL A 431 24.33 -2.63 17.34
N GLN A 432 23.73 -3.81 17.30
CA GLN A 432 24.12 -4.85 16.35
C GLN A 432 23.85 -4.45 14.90
N TRP A 433 22.69 -3.86 14.59
CA TRP A 433 22.36 -3.36 13.26
C TRP A 433 23.20 -2.14 12.85
N THR A 434 23.68 -1.34 13.82
CA THR A 434 24.66 -0.28 13.54
C THR A 434 26.00 -0.88 13.11
N ARG A 435 26.51 -1.89 13.83
CA ARG A 435 27.74 -2.60 13.44
C ARG A 435 27.62 -3.32 12.10
N ALA A 436 26.44 -3.87 11.81
CA ALA A 436 26.13 -4.49 10.53
C ALA A 436 25.90 -3.47 9.39
N GLY A 437 26.05 -2.16 9.62
CA GLY A 437 25.93 -1.13 8.58
C GLY A 437 24.51 -0.86 8.10
N LEU A 438 23.48 -1.19 8.90
CA LEU A 438 22.07 -0.92 8.59
C LEU A 438 21.56 0.38 9.21
N PHE A 439 22.15 0.79 10.33
CA PHE A 439 21.89 2.07 10.98
C PHE A 439 23.13 2.94 11.05
N GLU A 440 22.92 4.24 11.06
CA GLU A 440 23.89 5.26 11.42
C GLU A 440 23.30 6.15 12.53
N PRO A 441 24.08 6.53 13.55
CA PRO A 441 23.65 7.52 14.55
C PRO A 441 23.35 8.86 13.88
N ASP A 442 22.20 9.45 14.19
CA ASP A 442 21.79 10.77 13.68
C ASP A 442 21.04 11.56 14.76
N HIS A 443 21.78 12.35 15.53
CA HIS A 443 21.26 13.12 16.68
C HIS A 443 20.45 12.24 17.65
N ARG A 444 19.11 12.26 17.55
CA ARG A 444 18.18 11.52 18.42
C ARG A 444 17.58 10.29 17.73
N PHE A 445 17.95 10.07 16.47
CA PHE A 445 17.43 9.03 15.60
C PHE A 445 18.51 7.99 15.29
N HIS A 446 18.06 6.84 14.82
CA HIS A 446 18.91 5.90 14.10
C HIS A 446 18.51 5.93 12.62
N ARG A 447 19.32 6.61 11.80
CA ARG A 447 19.06 6.77 10.37
C ARG A 447 19.37 5.48 9.64
N LEU A 448 18.49 5.06 8.73
CA LEU A 448 18.72 3.90 7.89
C LEU A 448 19.76 4.24 6.81
N THR A 449 20.82 3.43 6.73
CA THR A 449 21.75 3.43 5.61
C THR A 449 21.05 2.96 4.33
N ARG A 450 21.74 2.95 3.17
CA ARG A 450 21.18 2.34 1.95
C ARG A 450 20.75 0.89 2.19
N ALA A 451 21.62 0.10 2.83
CA ALA A 451 21.30 -1.28 3.19
C ALA A 451 20.13 -1.33 4.20
N GLY A 452 20.11 -0.45 5.20
CA GLY A 452 19.00 -0.33 6.13
C GLY A 452 17.67 -0.07 5.44
N ARG A 453 17.63 0.82 4.44
CA ARG A 453 16.41 1.12 3.67
C ARG A 453 15.97 -0.05 2.81
N PHE A 454 16.90 -0.74 2.15
CA PHE A 454 16.60 -1.97 1.41
C PHE A 454 15.95 -3.03 2.31
N TRP A 455 16.51 -3.21 3.52
CA TRP A 455 16.07 -4.18 4.51
C TRP A 455 15.02 -3.66 5.49
N GLN A 456 14.47 -2.46 5.31
CA GLN A 456 13.66 -1.78 6.34
C GLN A 456 12.46 -2.62 6.80
N VAL A 457 11.81 -3.33 5.87
CA VAL A 457 10.67 -4.19 6.19
C VAL A 457 11.11 -5.37 7.07
N ALA A 458 12.25 -5.97 6.74
CA ALA A 458 12.83 -7.08 7.49
C ALA A 458 13.28 -6.65 8.90
N MET A 459 13.85 -5.46 9.02
CA MET A 459 14.22 -4.84 10.30
C MET A 459 12.98 -4.52 11.13
N THR A 460 11.96 -3.89 10.53
CA THR A 460 10.69 -3.55 11.19
C THR A 460 10.03 -4.79 11.77
N GLY A 461 9.95 -5.89 11.01
CA GLY A 461 9.34 -7.13 11.48
C GLY A 461 10.08 -7.75 12.68
N ARG A 462 11.41 -7.71 12.66
CA ARG A 462 12.24 -8.22 13.77
C ARG A 462 12.10 -7.35 15.02
N LEU A 463 12.07 -6.03 14.84
CA LEU A 463 11.90 -5.09 15.94
C LEU A 463 10.51 -5.22 16.59
N ILE A 464 9.46 -5.38 15.78
CA ILE A 464 8.09 -5.65 16.27
C ILE A 464 8.04 -7.00 17.00
N SER A 465 8.71 -8.02 16.49
CA SER A 465 8.80 -9.33 17.16
C SER A 465 9.50 -9.23 18.51
N TRP A 466 10.57 -8.43 18.61
CA TRP A 466 11.27 -8.17 19.86
C TRP A 466 10.45 -7.36 20.88
N LEU A 467 9.64 -6.41 20.40
CA LEU A 467 8.71 -5.64 21.22
C LEU A 467 7.67 -6.52 21.91
N GLY A 468 7.33 -7.68 21.34
CA GLY A 468 6.48 -8.68 22.00
C GLY A 468 7.08 -9.25 23.30
N GLN A 469 8.35 -8.96 23.60
CA GLN A 469 9.04 -9.35 24.82
C GLN A 469 9.36 -8.16 25.73
N HIS A 470 8.79 -6.98 25.45
CA HIS A 470 8.96 -5.81 26.30
C HIS A 470 8.30 -6.05 27.67
N PRO A 471 9.00 -5.78 28.80
CA PRO A 471 8.52 -6.14 30.14
C PRO A 471 7.15 -5.53 30.47
N ASP A 472 6.91 -4.27 30.07
CA ASP A 472 5.67 -3.56 30.36
C ASP A 472 4.53 -3.80 29.35
N LEU A 473 4.80 -4.46 28.20
CA LEU A 473 3.80 -4.69 27.16
C LEU A 473 3.23 -6.11 27.18
N GLY A 474 3.79 -7.02 28.00
CA GLY A 474 3.48 -8.45 27.95
C GLY A 474 1.99 -8.79 28.11
N ASP A 475 1.27 -8.05 28.95
CA ASP A 475 -0.17 -8.27 29.18
C ASP A 475 -1.05 -7.69 28.06
N LEU A 476 -0.49 -6.86 27.18
CA LEU A 476 -1.18 -6.16 26.08
C LEU A 476 -0.94 -6.80 24.70
N THR A 477 0.06 -7.67 24.59
CA THR A 477 0.50 -8.31 23.33
C THR A 477 -0.40 -9.44 22.83
#